data_AF-A0A3A5R1V5-F1
#
_entry.id   AF-A0A3A5R1V5-F1
#
_cell.length_a   1.000
_cell.length_b   1.000
_cell.length_c   1.000
_cell.angle_alpha   90.00
_cell.angle_beta   90.00
_cell.angle_gamma   90.00
#
_symmetry.space_group_name_H-M   'P 1'
#
loop_
_entity.id
_entity.type
_entity.pdbx_description
1 polymer ?
#
loop_
_entity_poly.entity_id
_entity_poly.type
_entity_poly.pdbx_seq_one_letter_code
_entity_poly.pdbx_strand_id
1 'polypeptide(L)'
;MKYQVIIIGGGPAGYTAAETAGKGGLSVLLIEKNSLGGVCLNEGCIPTKTLLYSAKTYDSAKHASKYAVNIPEVSFDLPKIIARKSKVVRKLVLGVKAKLTANNVTIVSGEAQIIDKNTVRCGEETYEGENLILCTGSETFIPPIPGVDAVNYWTHRDALDSKELPASLAIVGGGVIGMEFASFFNSLGVQVTVVEMMDEILGGMDKELSALLRAEYTKRGIKFLLSTKVVGLSQTEEGAVVSYENAEGNGSVIAEKLLMSVGRRPVAKGFGLENLNLEKTERGAIRVNEKMQTSVPGVYVCGDLTGFSLLAHTAVREAEVAVHSILGKEDAMSYRAIPGVVYTNPEIAGVGETEESALAKGITYQVIKLPMAYSGRFVAENEGVNGVCKVLLDEQQRVIGAHVLGNPASEIITLAGTAIELGLTAAQWKKIVFPHPTVGEIFREVL
;
A
#
# COMPACT_ATOMS: atom_id res chain seq x y z
N MET A 1 6.38 32.21 -15.73
CA MET A 1 6.20 32.62 -14.31
C MET A 1 7.29 31.97 -13.47
N LYS A 2 7.77 32.61 -12.39
CA LYS A 2 8.88 32.11 -11.56
C LYS A 2 8.38 31.61 -10.20
N TYR A 3 8.89 30.46 -9.76
CA TYR A 3 8.61 29.82 -8.47
C TYR A 3 9.90 29.35 -7.81
N GLN A 4 9.90 29.21 -6.49
CA GLN A 4 11.04 28.61 -5.78
C GLN A 4 11.00 27.08 -5.84
N VAL A 5 9.80 26.50 -5.92
CA VAL A 5 9.62 25.05 -6.04
C VAL A 5 8.53 24.73 -7.05
N ILE A 6 8.87 23.90 -8.04
CA ILE A 6 7.91 23.25 -8.93
C ILE A 6 7.79 21.78 -8.54
N ILE A 7 6.55 21.29 -8.46
CA ILE A 7 6.23 19.92 -8.07
C ILE A 7 5.40 19.28 -9.18
N ILE A 8 5.80 18.10 -9.64
CA ILE A 8 5.08 17.35 -10.67
C ILE A 8 4.44 16.11 -10.04
N GLY A 9 3.10 16.05 -10.10
CA GLY A 9 2.28 15.00 -9.52
C GLY A 9 1.72 15.40 -8.15
N GLY A 10 0.41 15.28 -7.98
CA GLY A 10 -0.36 15.66 -6.80
C GLY A 10 -0.76 14.47 -5.92
N GLY A 11 -0.02 13.36 -5.97
CA GLY A 11 -0.17 12.22 -5.05
C GLY A 11 0.31 12.53 -3.61
N PRO A 12 0.33 11.53 -2.71
CA PRO A 12 0.76 11.70 -1.31
C PRO A 12 2.08 12.46 -1.13
N ALA A 13 3.12 12.10 -1.88
CA ALA A 13 4.37 12.86 -1.88
C ALA A 13 4.17 14.31 -2.35
N GLY A 14 3.52 14.48 -3.51
CA GLY A 14 3.42 15.78 -4.16
C GLY A 14 2.59 16.82 -3.42
N TYR A 15 1.39 16.47 -2.95
CA TYR A 15 0.60 17.43 -2.18
C TYR A 15 1.22 17.69 -0.80
N THR A 16 1.96 16.72 -0.23
CA THR A 16 2.69 16.94 1.04
C THR A 16 3.86 17.88 0.81
N ALA A 17 4.66 17.66 -0.23
CA ALA A 17 5.74 18.57 -0.61
C ALA A 17 5.21 19.98 -0.83
N ALA A 18 4.07 20.12 -1.52
CA ALA A 18 3.47 21.41 -1.79
C ALA A 18 2.96 22.10 -0.51
N GLU A 19 2.26 21.36 0.36
CA GLU A 19 1.80 21.87 1.65
C GLU A 19 2.98 22.30 2.53
N THR A 20 4.01 21.46 2.67
CA THR A 20 5.18 21.72 3.50
C THR A 20 6.00 22.90 2.97
N ALA A 21 6.18 23.01 1.66
CA ALA A 21 6.91 24.12 1.04
C ALA A 21 6.14 25.45 1.18
N GLY A 22 4.82 25.43 0.97
CA GLY A 22 3.95 26.60 1.18
C GLY A 22 3.94 27.07 2.64
N LYS A 23 3.88 26.14 3.62
CA LYS A 23 4.06 26.45 5.05
C LYS A 23 5.43 27.05 5.36
N GLY A 24 6.46 26.63 4.62
CA GLY A 24 7.81 27.18 4.68
C GLY A 24 7.94 28.58 4.08
N GLY A 25 6.87 29.15 3.52
CA GLY A 25 6.87 30.48 2.91
C GLY A 25 7.42 30.52 1.50
N LEU A 26 7.65 29.37 0.85
CA LEU A 26 8.14 29.31 -0.52
C LEU A 26 7.01 29.59 -1.51
N SER A 27 7.36 30.19 -2.66
CA SER A 27 6.46 30.21 -3.82
C SER A 27 6.44 28.84 -4.49
N VAL A 28 5.25 28.21 -4.53
CA VAL A 28 5.08 26.82 -4.96
C VAL A 28 4.13 26.71 -6.14
N LEU A 29 4.54 25.95 -7.16
CA LEU A 29 3.70 25.46 -8.23
C LEU A 29 3.55 23.94 -8.13
N LEU A 30 2.32 23.44 -8.09
CA LEU A 30 1.99 22.02 -8.19
C LEU A 30 1.26 21.76 -9.51
N ILE A 31 1.79 20.87 -10.34
CA ILE A 31 1.17 20.45 -11.60
C ILE A 31 0.62 19.04 -11.45
N GLU A 32 -0.68 18.85 -11.68
CA GLU A 32 -1.36 17.55 -11.60
C GLU A 32 -2.26 17.33 -12.82
N LYS A 33 -2.07 16.20 -13.52
CA LYS A 33 -2.78 15.91 -14.77
C LYS A 33 -4.17 15.27 -14.59
N ASN A 34 -4.43 14.68 -13.44
CA ASN A 34 -5.68 14.03 -13.06
C ASN A 34 -6.30 14.77 -11.86
N SER A 35 -6.52 14.05 -10.75
CA SER A 35 -7.09 14.59 -9.51
C SER A 35 -6.06 14.61 -8.39
N LEU A 36 -6.09 15.67 -7.58
CA LEU A 36 -5.29 15.76 -6.37
C LEU A 36 -5.51 14.55 -5.46
N GLY A 37 -4.45 14.15 -4.75
CA GLY A 37 -4.38 12.93 -3.96
C GLY A 37 -3.87 11.71 -4.72
N GLY A 38 -3.72 11.79 -6.06
CA GLY A 38 -3.13 10.76 -6.90
C GLY A 38 -3.79 9.39 -6.75
N VAL A 39 -3.03 8.33 -6.97
CA VAL A 39 -3.52 6.94 -6.91
C VAL A 39 -4.13 6.63 -5.54
N CYS A 40 -3.39 6.86 -4.46
CA CYS A 40 -3.80 6.42 -3.12
C CYS A 40 -5.16 6.98 -2.68
N LEU A 41 -5.45 8.26 -3.01
CA LEU A 41 -6.70 8.89 -2.62
C LEU A 41 -7.86 8.56 -3.55
N ASN A 42 -7.62 8.50 -4.86
CA ASN A 42 -8.69 8.45 -5.85
C ASN A 42 -9.06 7.02 -6.26
N GLU A 43 -8.08 6.11 -6.27
CA GLU A 43 -8.21 4.79 -6.90
C GLU A 43 -7.36 3.71 -6.23
N GLY A 44 -6.92 3.92 -4.99
CA GLY A 44 -6.06 3.01 -4.25
C GLY A 44 -6.50 2.87 -2.80
N CYS A 45 -5.65 3.32 -1.88
CA CYS A 45 -5.82 3.17 -0.43
C CYS A 45 -7.24 3.52 0.06
N ILE A 46 -7.66 4.78 -0.10
CA ILE A 46 -8.91 5.27 0.50
C ILE A 46 -10.14 4.55 -0.07
N PRO A 47 -10.29 4.42 -1.40
CA PRO A 47 -11.36 3.63 -2.00
C PRO A 47 -11.42 2.21 -1.44
N THR A 48 -10.30 1.47 -1.48
CA THR A 48 -10.27 0.06 -1.05
C THR A 48 -10.61 -0.09 0.42
N LYS A 49 -10.04 0.76 1.29
CA LYS A 49 -10.33 0.72 2.74
C LYS A 49 -11.79 1.09 3.04
N THR A 50 -12.38 1.96 2.23
CA THR A 50 -13.81 2.31 2.34
C THR A 50 -14.71 1.13 1.98
N LEU A 51 -14.35 0.34 0.95
CA LEU A 51 -15.04 -0.88 0.56
C LEU A 51 -14.87 -2.01 1.60
N LEU A 52 -13.62 -2.29 2.00
CA LEU A 52 -13.27 -3.28 3.01
C LEU A 52 -14.00 -3.04 4.33
N TYR A 53 -14.13 -1.78 4.77
CA TYR A 53 -14.89 -1.46 5.98
C TYR A 53 -16.38 -1.76 5.82
N SER A 54 -16.95 -1.60 4.62
CA SER A 54 -18.35 -1.97 4.36
C SER A 54 -18.53 -3.49 4.39
N ALA A 55 -17.59 -4.24 3.80
CA ALA A 55 -17.55 -5.70 3.87
C ALA A 55 -17.35 -6.22 5.30
N LYS A 56 -16.42 -5.65 6.06
CA LYS A 56 -16.21 -5.96 7.49
C LYS A 56 -17.48 -5.72 8.31
N THR A 57 -18.19 -4.61 8.04
CA THR A 57 -19.49 -4.32 8.69
C THR A 57 -20.53 -5.38 8.37
N TYR A 58 -20.63 -5.79 7.11
CA TYR A 58 -21.53 -6.85 6.66
C TYR A 58 -21.18 -8.19 7.32
N ASP A 59 -19.91 -8.58 7.33
CA ASP A 59 -19.44 -9.80 8.01
C ASP A 59 -19.76 -9.77 9.51
N SER A 60 -19.52 -8.64 10.19
CA SER A 60 -19.86 -8.46 11.60
C SER A 60 -21.36 -8.63 11.85
N ALA A 61 -22.22 -8.09 10.99
CA ALA A 61 -23.67 -8.26 11.12
C ALA A 61 -24.09 -9.73 10.87
N LYS A 62 -23.54 -10.37 9.83
CA LYS A 62 -23.81 -11.78 9.47
C LYS A 62 -23.41 -12.75 10.58
N HIS A 63 -22.34 -12.44 11.31
CA HIS A 63 -21.80 -13.27 12.38
C HIS A 63 -22.07 -12.72 13.79
N ALA A 64 -23.02 -11.78 13.94
CA ALA A 64 -23.31 -11.12 15.22
C ALA A 64 -23.81 -12.08 16.31
N SER A 65 -24.40 -13.21 15.91
CA SER A 65 -24.97 -14.20 16.84
C SER A 65 -23.94 -14.84 17.76
N LYS A 66 -22.66 -14.90 17.38
CA LYS A 66 -21.59 -15.37 18.27
C LYS A 66 -21.45 -14.47 19.51
N TYR A 67 -21.73 -13.19 19.36
CA TYR A 67 -21.79 -12.21 20.45
C TYR A 67 -23.18 -12.11 21.09
N ALA A 68 -24.03 -13.12 20.91
CA ALA A 68 -25.42 -13.14 21.37
C ALA A 68 -26.30 -11.97 20.85
N VAL A 69 -25.94 -11.38 19.70
CA VAL A 69 -26.75 -10.37 19.01
C VAL A 69 -27.43 -11.01 17.81
N ASN A 70 -28.76 -11.08 17.84
CA ASN A 70 -29.55 -11.73 16.78
C ASN A 70 -30.04 -10.70 15.75
N ILE A 71 -29.69 -10.91 14.49
CA ILE A 71 -30.17 -10.13 13.34
C ILE A 71 -30.84 -11.11 12.36
N PRO A 72 -32.18 -11.08 12.19
CA PRO A 72 -32.88 -12.08 11.40
C PRO A 72 -32.48 -12.13 9.92
N GLU A 73 -32.19 -10.98 9.32
CA GLU A 73 -31.79 -10.87 7.92
C GLU A 73 -30.70 -9.81 7.78
N VAL A 74 -29.61 -10.14 7.07
CA VAL A 74 -28.49 -9.24 6.80
C VAL A 74 -28.32 -9.17 5.29
N SER A 75 -28.36 -7.96 4.75
CA SER A 75 -28.19 -7.69 3.32
C SER A 75 -27.29 -6.47 3.10
N PHE A 76 -26.87 -6.26 1.86
CA PHE A 76 -26.06 -5.11 1.45
C PHE A 76 -26.54 -4.56 0.10
N ASP A 77 -26.18 -3.32 -0.19
CA ASP A 77 -26.48 -2.64 -1.45
C ASP A 77 -25.16 -2.17 -2.06
N LEU A 78 -24.63 -2.96 -3.02
CA LEU A 78 -23.33 -2.70 -3.64
C LEU A 78 -23.28 -1.33 -4.35
N PRO A 79 -24.29 -0.93 -5.17
CA PRO A 79 -24.34 0.42 -5.71
C PRO A 79 -24.22 1.53 -4.65
N LYS A 80 -24.88 1.40 -3.50
CA LYS A 80 -24.75 2.37 -2.39
C LYS A 80 -23.39 2.31 -1.70
N ILE A 81 -22.77 1.15 -1.57
CA ILE A 81 -21.39 1.00 -1.07
C ILE A 81 -20.40 1.76 -1.98
N ILE A 82 -20.53 1.58 -3.29
CA ILE A 82 -19.71 2.29 -4.29
C ILE A 82 -19.99 3.80 -4.25
N ALA A 83 -21.24 4.22 -4.11
CA ALA A 83 -21.58 5.65 -3.96
C ALA A 83 -20.97 6.26 -2.68
N ARG A 84 -20.96 5.51 -1.55
CA ARG A 84 -20.30 5.91 -0.31
C ARG A 84 -18.80 6.08 -0.52
N LYS A 85 -18.14 5.14 -1.20
CA LYS A 85 -16.72 5.24 -1.60
C LYS A 85 -16.45 6.55 -2.35
N SER A 86 -17.21 6.85 -3.39
CA SER A 86 -17.05 8.08 -4.17
C SER A 86 -17.27 9.35 -3.33
N LYS A 87 -18.21 9.33 -2.39
CA LYS A 87 -18.43 10.46 -1.45
C LYS A 87 -17.22 10.68 -0.54
N VAL A 88 -16.62 9.62 -0.01
CA VAL A 88 -15.42 9.70 0.84
C VAL A 88 -14.24 10.27 0.06
N VAL A 89 -13.98 9.75 -1.15
CA VAL A 89 -12.93 10.26 -2.05
C VAL A 89 -13.13 11.75 -2.32
N ARG A 90 -14.33 12.16 -2.78
CA ARG A 90 -14.63 13.57 -3.08
C ARG A 90 -14.38 14.48 -1.88
N LYS A 91 -14.82 14.07 -0.67
CA LYS A 91 -14.62 14.86 0.56
C LYS A 91 -13.13 15.10 0.82
N LEU A 92 -12.32 14.06 0.69
CA LEU A 92 -10.89 14.13 0.99
C LEU A 92 -10.11 14.88 -0.10
N VAL A 93 -10.45 14.72 -1.38
CA VAL A 93 -9.86 15.51 -2.49
C VAL A 93 -10.10 17.01 -2.27
N LEU A 94 -11.33 17.39 -1.88
CA LEU A 94 -11.65 18.77 -1.52
C LEU A 94 -10.84 19.26 -0.31
N GLY A 95 -10.63 18.39 0.68
CA GLY A 95 -9.78 18.69 1.85
C GLY A 95 -8.32 18.96 1.46
N VAL A 96 -7.74 18.13 0.57
CA VAL A 96 -6.38 18.35 0.04
C VAL A 96 -6.31 19.69 -0.69
N LYS A 97 -7.26 19.97 -1.60
CA LYS A 97 -7.30 21.25 -2.32
C LYS A 97 -7.38 22.44 -1.36
N ALA A 98 -8.25 22.37 -0.34
CA ALA A 98 -8.38 23.43 0.66
C ALA A 98 -7.08 23.67 1.44
N LYS A 99 -6.37 22.61 1.84
CA LYS A 99 -5.06 22.73 2.50
C LYS A 99 -4.03 23.40 1.60
N LEU A 100 -3.94 23.01 0.33
CA LEU A 100 -2.99 23.61 -0.61
C LEU A 100 -3.28 25.09 -0.84
N THR A 101 -4.55 25.46 -1.04
CA THR A 101 -4.96 26.87 -1.18
C THR A 101 -4.66 27.68 0.08
N ALA A 102 -4.90 27.12 1.27
CA ALA A 102 -4.59 27.79 2.54
C ALA A 102 -3.08 28.05 2.74
N ASN A 103 -2.22 27.32 2.03
CA ASN A 103 -0.77 27.48 2.04
C ASN A 103 -0.24 28.17 0.76
N ASN A 104 -1.10 28.92 0.05
CA ASN A 104 -0.75 29.72 -1.13
C ASN A 104 -0.08 28.93 -2.27
N VAL A 105 -0.37 27.63 -2.37
CA VAL A 105 0.13 26.79 -3.47
C VAL A 105 -0.65 27.12 -4.74
N THR A 106 0.07 27.45 -5.82
CA THR A 106 -0.52 27.55 -7.15
C THR A 106 -0.69 26.15 -7.72
N ILE A 107 -1.92 25.78 -8.10
CA ILE A 107 -2.25 24.46 -8.63
C ILE A 107 -2.62 24.62 -10.10
N VAL A 108 -1.88 23.92 -10.97
CA VAL A 108 -2.14 23.85 -12.40
C VAL A 108 -2.60 22.45 -12.75
N SER A 109 -3.72 22.36 -13.47
CA SER A 109 -4.21 21.08 -13.97
C SER A 109 -3.72 20.85 -15.39
N GLY A 110 -3.01 19.75 -15.61
CA GLY A 110 -2.51 19.36 -16.92
C GLY A 110 -1.26 18.50 -16.86
N GLU A 111 -0.81 18.05 -18.02
CA GLU A 111 0.39 17.23 -18.13
C GLU A 111 1.65 18.11 -18.18
N ALA A 112 2.58 17.83 -17.27
CA ALA A 112 3.85 18.52 -17.22
C ALA A 112 4.84 17.92 -18.22
N GLN A 113 5.68 18.76 -18.81
CA GLN A 113 6.82 18.38 -19.64
C GLN A 113 8.06 19.10 -19.14
N ILE A 114 9.04 18.34 -18.65
CA ILE A 114 10.33 18.86 -18.19
C ILE A 114 11.16 19.22 -19.42
N ILE A 115 11.51 20.50 -19.55
CA ILE A 115 12.40 20.99 -20.61
C ILE A 115 13.85 20.87 -20.14
N ASP A 116 14.12 21.32 -18.91
CA ASP A 116 15.40 21.20 -18.21
C ASP A 116 15.17 21.26 -16.69
N LYS A 117 16.25 21.29 -15.89
CA LYS A 117 16.17 21.27 -14.42
C LYS A 117 15.43 22.47 -13.80
N ASN A 118 15.30 23.58 -14.52
CA ASN A 118 14.68 24.82 -14.07
C ASN A 118 13.39 25.16 -14.83
N THR A 119 13.09 24.46 -15.92
CA THR A 119 11.98 24.83 -16.82
C THR A 119 11.01 23.68 -17.03
N VAL A 120 9.73 23.91 -16.72
CA VAL A 120 8.63 22.95 -16.93
C VAL A 120 7.51 23.62 -17.73
N ARG A 121 6.98 22.91 -18.72
CA ARG A 121 5.85 23.34 -19.54
C ARG A 121 4.58 22.56 -19.16
N CYS A 122 3.43 23.22 -19.15
CA CYS A 122 2.12 22.58 -19.08
C CYS A 122 1.17 23.24 -20.08
N GLY A 123 0.72 22.51 -21.10
CA GLY A 123 0.02 23.11 -22.23
C GLY A 123 0.90 24.13 -22.96
N GLU A 124 0.39 25.35 -23.13
CA GLU A 124 1.11 26.47 -23.77
C GLU A 124 1.94 27.30 -22.78
N GLU A 125 1.78 27.08 -21.47
CA GLU A 125 2.45 27.86 -20.43
C GLU A 125 3.80 27.24 -20.03
N THR A 126 4.78 28.12 -19.85
CA THR A 126 6.12 27.77 -19.35
C THR A 126 6.35 28.37 -17.96
N TYR A 127 6.83 27.54 -17.06
CA TYR A 127 7.14 27.87 -15.68
C TYR A 127 8.62 27.65 -15.40
N GLU A 128 9.21 28.60 -14.68
CA GLU A 128 10.60 28.55 -14.22
C GLU A 128 10.62 28.31 -12.71
N GLY A 129 11.51 27.42 -12.26
CA GLY A 129 11.63 26.98 -10.88
C GLY A 129 13.08 26.90 -10.43
N GLU A 130 13.38 27.32 -9.19
CA GLU A 130 14.71 27.11 -8.60
C GLU A 130 14.96 25.64 -8.26
N ASN A 131 13.92 24.96 -7.74
CA ASN A 131 13.93 23.55 -7.37
C ASN A 131 12.79 22.79 -8.05
N LEU A 132 13.01 21.51 -8.32
CA LEU A 132 12.06 20.59 -8.95
C LEU A 132 11.90 19.33 -8.09
N ILE A 133 10.66 19.02 -7.68
CA ILE A 133 10.32 17.80 -6.95
C ILE A 133 9.43 16.92 -7.83
N LEU A 134 9.90 15.71 -8.12
CA LEU A 134 9.23 14.76 -9.00
C LEU A 134 8.49 13.70 -8.17
N CYS A 135 7.16 13.68 -8.31
CA CYS A 135 6.24 12.84 -7.54
C CYS A 135 5.21 12.13 -8.45
N THR A 136 5.65 11.65 -9.62
CA THR A 136 4.78 11.06 -10.66
C THR A 136 4.20 9.68 -10.28
N GLY A 137 4.68 9.09 -9.19
CA GLY A 137 4.12 7.87 -8.61
C GLY A 137 4.39 6.62 -9.45
N SER A 138 3.44 5.68 -9.39
CA SER A 138 3.49 4.41 -10.10
C SER A 138 2.19 4.11 -10.84
N GLU A 139 2.25 3.16 -11.77
CA GLU A 139 1.10 2.62 -12.50
C GLU A 139 1.01 1.09 -12.37
N THR A 140 -0.15 0.52 -12.65
CA THR A 140 -0.32 -0.94 -12.69
C THR A 140 0.60 -1.54 -13.74
N PHE A 141 1.32 -2.59 -13.35
CA PHE A 141 2.09 -3.37 -14.28
C PHE A 141 1.23 -4.53 -14.81
N ILE A 142 1.15 -4.65 -16.14
CA ILE A 142 0.53 -5.80 -16.81
C ILE A 142 1.66 -6.56 -17.52
N PRO A 143 1.90 -7.84 -17.18
CA PRO A 143 2.95 -8.62 -17.79
C PRO A 143 2.51 -9.06 -19.20
N PRO A 144 3.46 -9.23 -20.14
CA PRO A 144 3.16 -9.63 -21.52
C PRO A 144 2.80 -11.12 -21.59
N ILE A 145 1.63 -11.49 -21.06
CA ILE A 145 1.09 -12.85 -21.11
C ILE A 145 0.39 -13.05 -22.46
N PRO A 146 0.62 -14.17 -23.17
CA PRO A 146 -0.13 -14.49 -24.38
C PRO A 146 -1.66 -14.35 -24.19
N GLY A 147 -2.31 -13.58 -25.05
CA GLY A 147 -3.76 -13.36 -25.04
C GLY A 147 -4.27 -12.27 -24.09
N VAL A 148 -3.38 -11.58 -23.35
CA VAL A 148 -3.78 -10.50 -22.41
C VAL A 148 -4.56 -9.36 -23.08
N ASP A 149 -4.26 -9.03 -24.35
CA ASP A 149 -4.95 -7.96 -25.09
C ASP A 149 -6.34 -8.37 -25.59
N ALA A 150 -6.66 -9.68 -25.58
CA ALA A 150 -7.91 -10.23 -26.10
C ALA A 150 -8.88 -10.67 -24.99
N VAL A 151 -8.48 -10.61 -23.71
CA VAL A 151 -9.31 -10.94 -22.56
C VAL A 151 -9.80 -9.68 -21.86
N ASN A 152 -11.05 -9.69 -21.40
CA ASN A 152 -11.57 -8.58 -20.61
C ASN A 152 -11.15 -8.74 -19.15
N TYR A 153 -10.01 -8.15 -18.77
CA TYR A 153 -9.51 -8.16 -17.40
C TYR A 153 -9.81 -6.85 -16.67
N TRP A 154 -9.98 -6.97 -15.35
CA TRP A 154 -9.99 -5.87 -14.41
C TRP A 154 -8.59 -5.55 -13.93
N THR A 155 -8.35 -4.28 -13.73
CA THR A 155 -7.34 -3.78 -12.79
C THR A 155 -8.03 -3.43 -11.46
N HIS A 156 -7.23 -3.01 -10.47
CA HIS A 156 -7.77 -2.43 -9.24
C HIS A 156 -8.79 -1.29 -9.46
N ARG A 157 -8.66 -0.48 -10.54
CA ARG A 157 -9.60 0.62 -10.84
C ARG A 157 -10.98 0.07 -11.18
N ASP A 158 -11.03 -0.92 -12.06
CA ASP A 158 -12.27 -1.55 -12.51
C ASP A 158 -12.98 -2.25 -11.33
N ALA A 159 -12.21 -2.94 -10.49
CA ALA A 159 -12.73 -3.58 -9.28
C ALA A 159 -13.31 -2.57 -8.26
N LEU A 160 -12.76 -1.34 -8.17
CA LEU A 160 -13.25 -0.28 -7.29
C LEU A 160 -14.55 0.37 -7.77
N ASP A 161 -14.90 0.23 -9.05
CA ASP A 161 -16.06 0.86 -9.66
C ASP A 161 -17.17 -0.14 -10.03
N SER A 162 -16.92 -1.44 -9.88
CA SER A 162 -17.93 -2.47 -10.13
C SER A 162 -19.14 -2.32 -9.21
N LYS A 163 -20.32 -2.22 -9.83
CA LYS A 163 -21.63 -2.13 -9.14
C LYS A 163 -22.38 -3.45 -9.11
N GLU A 164 -21.80 -4.48 -9.71
CA GLU A 164 -22.36 -5.82 -9.79
C GLU A 164 -21.32 -6.81 -9.26
N LEU A 165 -21.82 -7.92 -8.71
CA LEU A 165 -20.97 -9.01 -8.22
C LEU A 165 -20.85 -10.06 -9.31
N PRO A 166 -19.62 -10.43 -9.72
CA PRO A 166 -19.44 -11.61 -10.53
C PRO A 166 -19.72 -12.87 -9.69
N ALA A 167 -20.17 -13.94 -10.32
CA ALA A 167 -20.32 -15.24 -9.66
C ALA A 167 -18.96 -15.81 -9.22
N SER A 168 -17.90 -15.55 -10.00
CA SER A 168 -16.54 -15.98 -9.72
C SER A 168 -15.48 -14.97 -10.18
N LEU A 169 -14.37 -14.92 -9.45
CA LEU A 169 -13.24 -14.02 -9.69
C LEU A 169 -11.91 -14.78 -9.62
N ALA A 170 -11.16 -14.77 -10.72
CA ALA A 170 -9.76 -15.16 -10.73
C ALA A 170 -8.88 -13.94 -10.50
N ILE A 171 -7.92 -14.02 -9.57
CA ILE A 171 -6.98 -12.94 -9.27
C ILE A 171 -5.57 -13.45 -9.60
N VAL A 172 -4.88 -12.77 -10.51
CA VAL A 172 -3.48 -13.07 -10.84
C VAL A 172 -2.59 -12.12 -10.02
N GLY A 173 -1.89 -12.70 -9.05
CA GLY A 173 -1.05 -12.00 -8.06
C GLY A 173 -1.69 -11.97 -6.66
N GLY A 174 -1.04 -12.65 -5.73
CA GLY A 174 -1.33 -12.72 -4.28
C GLY A 174 -0.62 -11.64 -3.46
N GLY A 175 -0.30 -10.49 -4.06
CA GLY A 175 0.20 -9.31 -3.35
C GLY A 175 -0.89 -8.58 -2.55
N VAL A 176 -0.50 -7.48 -1.89
CA VAL A 176 -1.39 -6.69 -1.01
C VAL A 176 -2.73 -6.34 -1.68
N ILE A 177 -2.68 -5.79 -2.89
CA ILE A 177 -3.89 -5.38 -3.64
C ILE A 177 -4.78 -6.60 -3.94
N GLY A 178 -4.19 -7.68 -4.43
CA GLY A 178 -4.90 -8.91 -4.76
C GLY A 178 -5.60 -9.52 -3.55
N MET A 179 -4.90 -9.57 -2.40
CA MET A 179 -5.46 -10.10 -1.15
C MET A 179 -6.56 -9.21 -0.55
N GLU A 180 -6.45 -7.88 -0.67
CA GLU A 180 -7.52 -6.98 -0.24
C GLU A 180 -8.79 -7.16 -1.08
N PHE A 181 -8.68 -7.30 -2.40
CA PHE A 181 -9.85 -7.60 -3.25
C PHE A 181 -10.36 -9.03 -3.05
N ALA A 182 -9.48 -10.01 -2.83
CA ALA A 182 -9.88 -11.37 -2.51
C ALA A 182 -10.73 -11.40 -1.24
N SER A 183 -10.30 -10.67 -0.20
CA SER A 183 -11.07 -10.49 1.03
C SER A 183 -12.41 -9.81 0.78
N PHE A 184 -12.42 -8.68 0.07
CA PHE A 184 -13.64 -7.91 -0.19
C PHE A 184 -14.69 -8.74 -0.94
N PHE A 185 -14.32 -9.36 -2.06
CA PHE A 185 -15.27 -10.11 -2.89
C PHE A 185 -15.72 -11.41 -2.21
N ASN A 186 -14.84 -12.10 -1.48
CA ASN A 186 -15.24 -13.28 -0.72
C ASN A 186 -16.27 -12.94 0.37
N SER A 187 -16.08 -11.85 1.13
CA SER A 187 -17.06 -11.40 2.13
C SER A 187 -18.45 -11.16 1.51
N LEU A 188 -18.51 -10.73 0.25
CA LEU A 188 -19.76 -10.52 -0.49
C LEU A 188 -20.29 -11.79 -1.18
N GLY A 189 -19.65 -12.95 -1.00
CA GLY A 189 -20.11 -14.25 -1.49
C GLY A 189 -19.59 -14.67 -2.87
N VAL A 190 -18.61 -13.95 -3.44
CA VAL A 190 -18.00 -14.30 -4.74
C VAL A 190 -17.03 -15.49 -4.56
N GLN A 191 -17.05 -16.43 -5.51
CA GLN A 191 -16.05 -17.50 -5.54
C GLN A 191 -14.70 -16.97 -6.02
N VAL A 192 -13.71 -16.89 -5.14
CA VAL A 192 -12.39 -16.31 -5.46
C VAL A 192 -11.33 -17.40 -5.62
N THR A 193 -10.53 -17.30 -6.70
CA THR A 193 -9.30 -18.08 -6.88
C THR A 193 -8.12 -17.12 -7.07
N VAL A 194 -7.09 -17.24 -6.24
CA VAL A 194 -5.84 -16.48 -6.35
C VAL A 194 -4.77 -17.37 -6.99
N VAL A 195 -4.18 -16.90 -8.10
CA VAL A 195 -3.06 -17.53 -8.80
C VAL A 195 -1.81 -16.71 -8.55
N GLU A 196 -0.83 -17.31 -7.87
CA GLU A 196 0.42 -16.66 -7.45
C GLU A 196 1.60 -17.50 -7.92
N MET A 197 2.57 -16.82 -8.54
CA MET A 197 3.78 -17.44 -9.06
C MET A 197 4.76 -17.81 -7.94
N MET A 198 4.78 -17.04 -6.86
CA MET A 198 5.60 -17.28 -5.68
C MET A 198 5.02 -18.40 -4.82
N ASP A 199 5.86 -18.92 -3.91
CA ASP A 199 5.52 -20.04 -3.05
C ASP A 199 4.64 -19.67 -1.84
N GLU A 200 4.36 -18.37 -1.65
CA GLU A 200 3.42 -17.84 -0.66
C GLU A 200 2.85 -16.49 -1.08
N ILE A 201 1.66 -16.14 -0.56
CA ILE A 201 1.07 -14.81 -0.72
C ILE A 201 1.87 -13.74 0.04
N LEU A 202 1.63 -12.47 -0.29
CA LEU A 202 2.17 -11.32 0.44
C LEU A 202 3.69 -11.39 0.62
N GLY A 203 4.45 -11.70 -0.44
CA GLY A 203 5.89 -11.96 -0.36
C GLY A 203 6.79 -10.86 0.23
N GLY A 204 6.27 -9.66 0.51
CA GLY A 204 6.97 -8.61 1.26
C GLY A 204 6.69 -8.59 2.76
N MET A 205 5.82 -9.47 3.26
CA MET A 205 5.47 -9.63 4.67
C MET A 205 6.15 -10.87 5.25
N ASP A 206 6.16 -11.02 6.58
CA ASP A 206 6.65 -12.23 7.25
C ASP A 206 5.94 -13.49 6.73
N LYS A 207 6.72 -14.46 6.26
CA LYS A 207 6.20 -15.63 5.54
C LYS A 207 5.30 -16.52 6.40
N GLU A 208 5.64 -16.68 7.68
CA GLU A 208 4.83 -17.46 8.63
C GLU A 208 3.45 -16.83 8.80
N LEU A 209 3.38 -15.51 9.00
CA LEU A 209 2.11 -14.81 9.15
C LEU A 209 1.30 -14.77 7.85
N SER A 210 1.95 -14.63 6.70
CA SER A 210 1.31 -14.76 5.38
C SER A 210 0.65 -16.13 5.19
N ALA A 211 1.34 -17.22 5.57
CA ALA A 211 0.79 -18.57 5.52
C ALA A 211 -0.41 -18.75 6.46
N LEU A 212 -0.35 -18.18 7.68
CA LEU A 212 -1.48 -18.19 8.62
C LEU A 212 -2.70 -17.44 8.06
N LEU A 213 -2.49 -16.26 7.45
CA LEU A 213 -3.56 -15.51 6.80
C LEU A 213 -4.16 -16.28 5.62
N ARG A 214 -3.31 -16.89 4.77
CA ARG A 214 -3.77 -17.72 3.66
C ARG A 214 -4.63 -18.88 4.16
N ALA A 215 -4.19 -19.59 5.19
CA ALA A 215 -4.93 -20.70 5.78
C ALA A 215 -6.32 -20.26 6.30
N GLU A 216 -6.41 -19.07 6.89
CA GLU A 216 -7.69 -18.47 7.30
C GLU A 216 -8.61 -18.19 6.09
N TYR A 217 -8.08 -17.61 5.01
CA TYR A 217 -8.87 -17.37 3.81
C TYR A 217 -9.23 -18.64 3.02
N THR A 218 -8.40 -19.68 3.08
CA THR A 218 -8.74 -21.00 2.54
C THR A 218 -9.94 -21.59 3.26
N LYS A 219 -10.00 -21.50 4.60
CA LYS A 219 -11.17 -21.93 5.38
C LYS A 219 -12.44 -21.16 5.02
N ARG A 220 -12.30 -19.91 4.58
CA ARG A 220 -13.39 -19.06 4.08
C ARG A 220 -13.72 -19.31 2.60
N GLY A 221 -13.15 -20.33 1.97
CA GLY A 221 -13.50 -20.75 0.62
C GLY A 221 -12.68 -20.13 -0.51
N ILE A 222 -11.67 -19.30 -0.22
CA ILE A 222 -10.75 -18.82 -1.27
C ILE A 222 -9.84 -19.96 -1.70
N LYS A 223 -9.73 -20.19 -3.00
CA LYS A 223 -8.76 -21.13 -3.57
C LYS A 223 -7.44 -20.42 -3.83
N PHE A 224 -6.33 -21.06 -3.49
CA PHE A 224 -4.98 -20.55 -3.76
C PHE A 224 -4.22 -21.54 -4.62
N LEU A 225 -3.72 -21.06 -5.77
CA LEU A 225 -2.76 -21.75 -6.62
C LEU A 225 -1.42 -21.02 -6.46
N LEU A 226 -0.60 -21.49 -5.51
CA LEU A 226 0.76 -20.98 -5.28
C LEU A 226 1.77 -21.70 -6.16
N SER A 227 2.99 -21.16 -6.28
CA SER A 227 4.04 -21.70 -7.16
C SER A 227 3.53 -21.99 -8.58
N THR A 228 2.60 -21.15 -9.05
CA THR A 228 1.81 -21.40 -10.25
C THR A 228 1.97 -20.23 -11.22
N LYS A 229 2.62 -20.50 -12.36
CA LYS A 229 2.91 -19.49 -13.37
C LYS A 229 1.77 -19.41 -14.38
N VAL A 230 1.19 -18.23 -14.56
CA VAL A 230 0.23 -17.98 -15.65
C VAL A 230 0.99 -17.94 -16.98
N VAL A 231 0.52 -18.72 -17.95
CA VAL A 231 1.17 -18.88 -19.27
C VAL A 231 0.28 -18.44 -20.45
N GLY A 232 -1.01 -18.22 -20.23
CA GLY A 232 -1.93 -17.74 -21.26
C GLY A 232 -3.25 -17.28 -20.69
N LEU A 233 -3.89 -16.36 -21.41
CA LEU A 233 -5.21 -15.83 -21.12
C LEU A 233 -6.10 -15.93 -22.36
N SER A 234 -7.38 -16.26 -22.18
CA SER A 234 -8.36 -16.21 -23.27
C SER A 234 -9.76 -15.89 -22.74
N GLN A 235 -10.65 -15.49 -23.66
CA GLN A 235 -12.05 -15.20 -23.36
C GLN A 235 -12.95 -16.30 -23.92
N THR A 236 -13.89 -16.77 -23.11
CA THR A 236 -14.96 -17.71 -23.51
C THR A 236 -16.33 -17.12 -23.15
N GLU A 237 -17.41 -17.80 -23.55
CA GLU A 237 -18.78 -17.44 -23.15
C GLU A 237 -19.00 -17.57 -21.63
N GLU A 238 -18.27 -18.49 -20.97
CA GLU A 238 -18.35 -18.71 -19.52
C GLU A 238 -17.53 -17.70 -18.70
N GLY A 239 -16.58 -17.02 -19.33
CA GLY A 239 -15.71 -16.04 -18.67
C GLY A 239 -14.26 -16.06 -19.17
N ALA A 240 -13.38 -15.47 -18.36
CA ALA A 240 -11.95 -15.45 -18.60
C ALA A 240 -11.32 -16.79 -18.21
N VAL A 241 -10.46 -17.32 -19.09
CA VAL A 241 -9.68 -18.54 -18.85
C VAL A 241 -8.24 -18.14 -18.55
N VAL A 242 -7.74 -18.57 -17.40
CA VAL A 242 -6.36 -18.37 -16.95
C VAL A 242 -5.63 -19.70 -17.05
N SER A 243 -4.84 -19.87 -18.10
CA SER A 243 -3.99 -21.05 -18.29
C SER A 243 -2.70 -20.91 -17.49
N TYR A 244 -2.31 -21.97 -16.79
CA TYR A 244 -1.14 -21.96 -15.92
C TYR A 244 -0.31 -23.24 -16.03
N GLU A 245 0.92 -23.15 -15.54
CA GLU A 245 1.88 -24.24 -15.37
C GLU A 245 2.36 -24.25 -13.91
N ASN A 246 2.41 -25.42 -13.29
CA ASN A 246 3.01 -25.64 -11.98
C ASN A 246 3.66 -27.04 -11.90
N ALA A 247 4.14 -27.45 -10.73
CA ALA A 247 4.79 -28.74 -10.53
C ALA A 247 3.88 -29.96 -10.81
N GLU A 248 2.55 -29.79 -10.78
CA GLU A 248 1.56 -30.83 -11.08
C GLU A 248 1.25 -30.90 -12.59
N GLY A 249 1.73 -29.93 -13.38
CA GLY A 249 1.57 -29.84 -14.82
C GLY A 249 0.80 -28.61 -15.27
N ASN A 250 0.19 -28.71 -16.45
CA ASN A 250 -0.58 -27.63 -17.06
C ASN A 250 -2.05 -27.70 -16.61
N GLY A 251 -2.66 -26.54 -16.36
CA GLY A 251 -4.05 -26.43 -15.96
C GLY A 251 -4.69 -25.11 -16.37
N SER A 252 -5.95 -24.92 -15.98
CA SER A 252 -6.66 -23.65 -16.18
C SER A 252 -7.68 -23.37 -15.09
N VAL A 253 -7.90 -22.08 -14.83
CA VAL A 253 -9.00 -21.57 -14.01
C VAL A 253 -9.95 -20.81 -14.93
N ILE A 254 -11.25 -21.10 -14.85
CA ILE A 254 -12.30 -20.34 -15.52
C ILE A 254 -13.03 -19.51 -14.47
N ALA A 255 -13.16 -18.21 -14.71
CA ALA A 255 -13.90 -17.30 -13.84
C ALA A 255 -14.62 -16.23 -14.66
N GLU A 256 -15.77 -15.77 -14.17
CA GLU A 256 -16.57 -14.75 -14.85
C GLU A 256 -15.77 -13.44 -15.03
N LYS A 257 -14.96 -13.09 -14.02
CA LYS A 257 -14.03 -11.96 -14.08
C LYS A 257 -12.61 -12.38 -13.74
N LEU A 258 -11.66 -11.67 -14.34
CA LEU A 258 -10.23 -11.76 -14.08
C LEU A 258 -9.74 -10.43 -13.52
N LEU A 259 -9.02 -10.43 -12.41
CA LEU A 259 -8.32 -9.26 -11.85
C LEU A 259 -6.81 -9.44 -11.96
N MET A 260 -6.16 -8.53 -12.69
CA MET A 260 -4.70 -8.46 -12.80
C MET A 260 -4.13 -7.60 -11.66
N SER A 261 -3.40 -8.24 -10.75
CA SER A 261 -2.81 -7.63 -9.56
C SER A 261 -1.34 -8.06 -9.36
N VAL A 262 -0.54 -8.02 -10.43
CA VAL A 262 0.86 -8.50 -10.41
C VAL A 262 1.90 -7.47 -9.97
N GLY A 263 1.46 -6.31 -9.46
CA GLY A 263 2.34 -5.26 -8.96
C GLY A 263 2.21 -3.94 -9.71
N ARG A 264 3.13 -3.02 -9.39
CA ARG A 264 3.15 -1.65 -9.88
C ARG A 264 4.56 -1.26 -10.30
N ARG A 265 4.68 -0.31 -11.22
CA ARG A 265 5.96 0.21 -11.71
C ARG A 265 6.03 1.74 -11.63
N PRO A 266 7.19 2.33 -11.32
CA PRO A 266 7.39 3.78 -11.35
C PRO A 266 7.02 4.41 -12.71
N VAL A 267 6.37 5.57 -12.69
CA VAL A 267 6.06 6.35 -13.90
C VAL A 267 7.25 7.25 -14.23
N ALA A 268 8.18 6.73 -15.04
CA ALA A 268 9.45 7.39 -15.38
C ALA A 268 9.58 7.80 -16.87
N LYS A 269 8.47 7.83 -17.63
CA LYS A 269 8.46 8.13 -19.07
C LYS A 269 7.33 9.11 -19.43
N GLY A 270 7.50 9.83 -20.54
CA GLY A 270 6.43 10.62 -21.16
C GLY A 270 6.27 12.06 -20.65
N PHE A 271 7.13 12.50 -19.74
CA PHE A 271 7.10 13.86 -19.16
C PHE A 271 8.47 14.57 -19.19
N GLY A 272 9.43 14.09 -20.01
CA GLY A 272 10.74 14.71 -20.19
C GLY A 272 11.78 14.40 -19.10
N LEU A 273 11.59 13.35 -18.30
CA LEU A 273 12.55 12.95 -17.26
C LEU A 273 13.95 12.70 -17.82
N GLU A 274 14.03 12.13 -19.02
CA GLU A 274 15.25 11.85 -19.76
C GLU A 274 16.11 13.10 -19.99
N ASN A 275 15.51 14.29 -20.05
CA ASN A 275 16.23 15.56 -20.27
C ASN A 275 17.12 15.93 -19.08
N LEU A 276 16.89 15.35 -17.90
CA LEU A 276 17.66 15.61 -16.69
C LEU A 276 18.90 14.73 -16.56
N ASN A 277 19.03 13.64 -17.34
CA ASN A 277 20.15 12.70 -17.29
C ASN A 277 20.48 12.21 -15.85
N LEU A 278 19.45 11.91 -15.07
CA LEU A 278 19.61 11.49 -13.67
C LEU A 278 20.30 10.13 -13.56
N GLU A 279 21.16 10.00 -12.57
CA GLU A 279 21.77 8.72 -12.23
C GLU A 279 20.72 7.69 -11.80
N LYS A 280 20.96 6.44 -12.20
CA LYS A 280 20.08 5.31 -11.88
C LYS A 280 20.78 4.29 -10.98
N THR A 281 20.00 3.64 -10.13
CA THR A 281 20.42 2.45 -9.40
C THR A 281 20.63 1.28 -10.36
N GLU A 282 21.26 0.21 -9.88
CA GLU A 282 21.46 -1.03 -10.66
C GLU A 282 20.13 -1.64 -11.15
N ARG A 283 19.03 -1.39 -10.43
CA ARG A 283 17.67 -1.83 -10.78
C ARG A 283 16.95 -0.87 -11.74
N GLY A 284 17.63 0.17 -12.23
CA GLY A 284 17.09 1.15 -13.17
C GLY A 284 16.18 2.22 -12.56
N ALA A 285 16.03 2.24 -11.23
CA ALA A 285 15.29 3.29 -10.51
C ALA A 285 16.14 4.56 -10.39
N ILE A 286 15.55 5.72 -10.10
CA ILE A 286 16.32 6.97 -9.95
C ILE A 286 17.07 6.94 -8.62
N ARG A 287 18.39 7.23 -8.66
CA ARG A 287 19.21 7.32 -7.45
C ARG A 287 18.91 8.63 -6.73
N VAL A 288 18.67 8.54 -5.42
CA VAL A 288 18.54 9.69 -4.52
C VAL A 288 19.44 9.49 -3.30
N ASN A 289 19.89 10.58 -2.69
CA ASN A 289 20.59 10.56 -1.40
C ASN A 289 19.59 10.58 -0.22
N GLU A 290 20.10 10.61 1.01
CA GLU A 290 19.28 10.65 2.24
C GLU A 290 18.40 11.90 2.38
N LYS A 291 18.69 12.96 1.61
CA LYS A 291 17.92 14.20 1.52
C LYS A 291 16.92 14.19 0.35
N MET A 292 16.72 13.02 -0.27
CA MET A 292 15.89 12.78 -1.46
C MET A 292 16.36 13.53 -2.73
N GLN A 293 17.56 14.08 -2.72
CA GLN A 293 18.13 14.81 -3.85
C GLN A 293 18.76 13.82 -4.85
N THR A 294 18.57 14.09 -6.14
CA THR A 294 19.12 13.30 -7.25
C THR A 294 20.59 13.69 -7.52
N SER A 295 21.19 13.14 -8.59
CA SER A 295 22.51 13.56 -9.07
C SER A 295 22.55 15.01 -9.60
N VAL A 296 21.39 15.64 -9.84
CA VAL A 296 21.28 17.04 -10.27
C VAL A 296 20.88 17.91 -9.07
N PRO A 297 21.72 18.89 -8.67
CA PRO A 297 21.39 19.80 -7.58
C PRO A 297 20.09 20.57 -7.85
N GLY A 298 19.24 20.65 -6.82
CA GLY A 298 17.91 21.27 -6.90
C GLY A 298 16.81 20.36 -7.48
N VAL A 299 17.14 19.13 -7.89
CA VAL A 299 16.15 18.14 -8.36
C VAL A 299 16.01 17.01 -7.33
N TYR A 300 14.78 16.75 -6.93
CA TYR A 300 14.39 15.76 -5.93
C TYR A 300 13.38 14.76 -6.50
N VAL A 301 13.39 13.53 -6.00
CA VAL A 301 12.45 12.47 -6.39
C VAL A 301 11.87 11.84 -5.12
N CYS A 302 10.55 11.72 -5.07
CA CYS A 302 9.85 11.18 -3.90
C CYS A 302 8.68 10.25 -4.30
N GLY A 303 8.25 9.43 -3.35
CA GLY A 303 7.22 8.42 -3.48
C GLY A 303 7.62 7.30 -4.42
N ASP A 304 6.60 6.63 -4.98
CA ASP A 304 6.82 5.44 -5.81
C ASP A 304 7.76 5.63 -7.00
N LEU A 305 8.02 6.87 -7.43
CA LEU A 305 9.00 7.18 -8.48
C LEU A 305 10.44 6.75 -8.09
N THR A 306 10.77 6.77 -6.78
CA THR A 306 12.05 6.27 -6.27
C THR A 306 12.23 4.77 -6.51
N GLY A 307 11.13 4.02 -6.57
CA GLY A 307 11.12 2.56 -6.61
C GLY A 307 11.62 1.89 -5.32
N PHE A 308 11.87 2.65 -4.25
CA PHE A 308 12.38 2.11 -2.98
C PHE A 308 11.25 1.52 -2.13
N SER A 309 10.20 2.30 -1.87
CA SER A 309 9.01 1.89 -1.13
C SER A 309 7.78 2.47 -1.81
N LEU A 310 6.86 1.60 -2.23
CA LEU A 310 5.62 1.99 -2.90
C LEU A 310 4.47 2.13 -1.89
N LEU A 311 4.74 2.86 -0.80
CA LEU A 311 3.81 3.08 0.31
C LEU A 311 3.57 4.57 0.51
N ALA A 312 2.30 4.93 0.71
CA ALA A 312 1.88 6.31 0.78
C ALA A 312 2.51 7.09 1.95
N HIS A 313 2.65 6.46 3.13
CA HIS A 313 3.27 7.09 4.29
C HIS A 313 4.79 7.26 4.13
N THR A 314 5.47 6.36 3.40
CA THR A 314 6.87 6.58 3.01
C THR A 314 6.98 7.79 2.09
N ALA A 315 6.11 7.87 1.07
CA ALA A 315 6.07 8.97 0.13
C ALA A 315 5.84 10.35 0.81
N VAL A 316 4.99 10.38 1.86
CA VAL A 316 4.78 11.58 2.69
C VAL A 316 6.07 11.99 3.38
N ARG A 317 6.75 11.05 4.05
CA ARG A 317 7.99 11.36 4.79
C ARG A 317 9.12 11.78 3.86
N GLU A 318 9.30 11.09 2.74
CA GLU A 318 10.27 11.46 1.70
C GLU A 318 10.06 12.89 1.20
N ALA A 319 8.81 13.30 0.97
CA ALA A 319 8.48 14.65 0.53
C ALA A 319 8.81 15.72 1.59
N GLU A 320 8.58 15.43 2.87
CA GLU A 320 8.97 16.33 3.96
C GLU A 320 10.49 16.53 4.00
N VAL A 321 11.26 15.43 3.90
CA VAL A 321 12.73 15.48 3.88
C VAL A 321 13.24 16.31 2.69
N ALA A 322 12.68 16.11 1.49
CA ALA A 322 13.05 16.87 0.31
C ALA A 322 12.84 18.40 0.52
N VAL A 323 11.69 18.79 1.07
CA VAL A 323 11.38 20.19 1.34
C VAL A 323 12.24 20.75 2.49
N HIS A 324 12.53 19.96 3.52
CA HIS A 324 13.45 20.35 4.59
C HIS A 324 14.85 20.66 4.04
N SER A 325 15.33 19.86 3.09
CA SER A 325 16.58 20.14 2.38
C SER A 325 16.53 21.48 1.63
N ILE A 326 15.43 21.81 0.94
CA ILE A 326 15.26 23.09 0.24
C ILE A 326 15.25 24.27 1.22
N LEU A 327 14.66 24.07 2.41
CA LEU A 327 14.59 25.08 3.47
C LEU A 327 15.87 25.17 4.33
N GLY A 328 16.89 24.36 4.05
CA GLY A 328 18.13 24.34 4.83
C GLY A 328 17.98 23.77 6.25
N LYS A 329 16.97 22.92 6.49
CA LYS A 329 16.78 22.21 7.76
C LYS A 329 17.55 20.89 7.74
N GLU A 330 18.21 20.56 8.84
CA GLU A 330 18.84 19.25 9.00
C GLU A 330 17.77 18.18 9.18
N ASP A 331 17.72 17.27 8.21
CA ASP A 331 16.81 16.14 8.19
C ASP A 331 17.31 15.06 7.22
N ALA A 332 16.96 13.80 7.49
CA ALA A 332 17.33 12.66 6.67
C ALA A 332 16.22 11.60 6.64
N MET A 333 16.09 10.92 5.51
CA MET A 333 15.13 9.84 5.35
C MET A 333 15.64 8.55 5.99
N SER A 334 14.87 8.04 6.95
CA SER A 334 15.09 6.73 7.57
C SER A 334 14.08 5.72 7.02
N TYR A 335 14.57 4.59 6.54
CA TYR A 335 13.74 3.48 6.06
C TYR A 335 13.72 2.29 7.04
N ARG A 336 14.27 2.46 8.25
CA ARG A 336 14.43 1.37 9.23
C ARG A 336 13.10 0.82 9.73
N ALA A 337 12.12 1.70 9.97
CA ALA A 337 10.85 1.34 10.59
C ALA A 337 9.62 1.74 9.75
N ILE A 338 9.65 1.45 8.44
CA ILE A 338 8.48 1.65 7.58
C ILE A 338 7.49 0.48 7.76
N PRO A 339 6.27 0.71 8.30
CA PRO A 339 5.31 -0.36 8.46
C PRO A 339 4.63 -0.72 7.14
N GLY A 340 4.43 -2.01 6.90
CA GLY A 340 3.55 -2.57 5.87
C GLY A 340 2.26 -3.10 6.50
N VAL A 341 1.12 -2.87 5.85
CA VAL A 341 -0.19 -3.29 6.35
C VAL A 341 -1.03 -3.81 5.20
N VAL A 342 -1.70 -4.95 5.42
CA VAL A 342 -2.73 -5.49 4.52
C VAL A 342 -4.04 -5.51 5.28
N TYR A 343 -5.04 -4.81 4.74
CA TYR A 343 -6.28 -4.50 5.44
C TYR A 343 -7.37 -5.55 5.22
N THR A 344 -6.96 -6.82 5.08
CA THR A 344 -7.86 -7.97 5.18
C THR A 344 -8.51 -8.03 6.56
N ASN A 345 -9.50 -8.90 6.75
CA ASN A 345 -10.11 -9.16 8.06
C ASN A 345 -9.98 -10.65 8.43
N PRO A 346 -9.00 -11.10 9.23
CA PRO A 346 -8.11 -10.28 10.06
C PRO A 346 -7.05 -9.50 9.28
N GLU A 347 -6.62 -8.38 9.86
CA GLU A 347 -5.52 -7.56 9.39
C GLU A 347 -4.17 -8.26 9.61
N ILE A 348 -3.19 -7.98 8.75
CA ILE A 348 -1.78 -8.32 8.96
C ILE A 348 -0.95 -7.04 8.83
N ALA A 349 0.00 -6.85 9.74
CA ALA A 349 0.92 -5.72 9.73
C ALA A 349 2.34 -6.17 10.11
N GLY A 350 3.35 -5.51 9.57
CA GLY A 350 4.75 -5.79 9.85
C GLY A 350 5.59 -4.53 9.77
N VAL A 351 6.68 -4.46 10.52
CA VAL A 351 7.63 -3.36 10.50
C VAL A 351 9.04 -3.85 10.84
N GLY A 352 10.05 -3.28 10.19
CA GLY A 352 11.44 -3.71 10.33
C GLY A 352 11.75 -5.01 9.58
N GLU A 353 12.66 -5.81 10.12
CA GLU A 353 13.10 -7.06 9.51
C GLU A 353 12.08 -8.18 9.66
N THR A 354 11.90 -8.94 8.59
CA THR A 354 11.34 -10.31 8.61
C THR A 354 12.44 -11.31 8.96
N GLU A 355 12.09 -12.55 9.29
CA GLU A 355 13.10 -13.61 9.44
C GLU A 355 13.88 -13.80 8.13
N GLU A 356 13.18 -13.82 7.00
CA GLU A 356 13.77 -14.01 5.67
C GLU A 356 14.75 -12.89 5.33
N SER A 357 14.41 -11.63 5.63
CA SER A 357 15.28 -10.48 5.37
C SER A 357 16.47 -10.42 6.34
N ALA A 358 16.27 -10.79 7.61
CA ALA A 358 17.36 -10.86 8.59
C ALA A 358 18.38 -11.95 8.19
N LEU A 359 17.91 -13.14 7.81
CA LEU A 359 18.75 -14.23 7.29
C LEU A 359 19.51 -13.81 6.04
N ALA A 360 18.83 -13.22 5.05
CA ALA A 360 19.46 -12.76 3.81
C ALA A 360 20.54 -11.69 4.03
N LYS A 361 20.40 -10.88 5.09
CA LYS A 361 21.37 -9.85 5.48
C LYS A 361 22.47 -10.37 6.43
N GLY A 362 22.42 -11.64 6.84
CA GLY A 362 23.37 -12.21 7.80
C GLY A 362 23.24 -11.61 9.21
N ILE A 363 22.07 -11.10 9.57
CA ILE A 363 21.79 -10.56 10.91
C ILE A 363 21.46 -11.74 11.83
N THR A 364 22.20 -11.90 12.93
CA THR A 364 21.81 -12.84 13.99
C THR A 364 20.59 -12.29 14.73
N TYR A 365 19.56 -13.11 14.91
CA TYR A 365 18.34 -12.72 15.60
C TYR A 365 17.75 -13.84 16.45
N GLN A 366 16.91 -13.45 17.40
CA GLN A 366 16.04 -14.30 18.19
C GLN A 366 14.59 -13.98 17.85
N VAL A 367 13.76 -15.01 17.67
CA VAL A 367 12.32 -14.86 17.50
C VAL A 367 11.63 -15.09 18.83
N ILE A 368 10.70 -14.20 19.16
CA ILE A 368 9.74 -14.40 20.24
C ILE A 368 8.34 -14.24 19.66
N LYS A 369 7.43 -15.16 19.98
CA LYS A 369 6.06 -15.12 19.47
C LYS A 369 5.05 -15.48 20.54
N LEU A 370 3.90 -14.82 20.48
CA LEU A 370 2.80 -15.03 21.41
C LEU A 370 1.48 -15.03 20.63
N PRO A 371 0.61 -16.03 20.81
CA PRO A 371 -0.74 -15.99 20.27
C PRO A 371 -1.50 -14.77 20.78
N MET A 372 -2.30 -14.13 19.92
CA MET A 372 -3.13 -12.98 20.30
C MET A 372 -4.21 -13.34 21.35
N ALA A 373 -4.46 -14.63 21.57
CA ALA A 373 -5.32 -15.15 22.64
C ALA A 373 -4.81 -14.78 24.06
N TYR A 374 -3.55 -14.37 24.21
CA TYR A 374 -3.02 -13.85 25.47
C TYR A 374 -3.37 -12.37 25.71
N SER A 375 -3.89 -11.66 24.71
CA SER A 375 -4.46 -10.32 24.89
C SER A 375 -5.94 -10.43 25.26
N GLY A 376 -6.28 -10.13 26.51
CA GLY A 376 -7.67 -10.16 26.97
C GLY A 376 -8.60 -9.27 26.15
N ARG A 377 -8.12 -8.10 25.69
CA ARG A 377 -8.89 -7.21 24.80
C ARG A 377 -9.12 -7.82 23.43
N PHE A 378 -8.10 -8.47 22.85
CA PHE A 378 -8.25 -9.15 21.57
C PHE A 378 -9.31 -10.25 21.65
N VAL A 379 -9.25 -11.08 22.69
CA VAL A 379 -10.22 -12.17 22.93
C VAL A 379 -11.64 -11.63 23.06
N ALA A 380 -11.83 -10.54 23.79
CA ALA A 380 -13.15 -9.93 23.98
C ALA A 380 -13.77 -9.41 22.66
N GLU A 381 -12.95 -8.89 21.74
CA GLU A 381 -13.44 -8.26 20.51
C GLU A 381 -13.46 -9.19 19.29
N ASN A 382 -12.61 -10.21 19.25
CA ASN A 382 -12.35 -11.02 18.05
C ASN A 382 -12.69 -12.50 18.27
N GLU A 383 -13.85 -12.79 18.86
CA GLU A 383 -14.30 -14.15 19.12
C GLU A 383 -14.23 -15.05 17.87
N GLY A 384 -13.55 -16.20 18.00
CA GLY A 384 -13.34 -17.18 16.93
C GLY A 384 -12.26 -16.81 15.91
N VAL A 385 -11.54 -15.69 16.10
CA VAL A 385 -10.42 -15.28 15.24
C VAL A 385 -9.11 -15.62 15.93
N ASN A 386 -8.21 -16.29 15.20
CA ASN A 386 -6.85 -16.52 15.66
C ASN A 386 -5.94 -15.37 15.24
N GLY A 387 -4.89 -15.13 16.01
CA GLY A 387 -3.87 -14.14 15.70
C GLY A 387 -2.55 -14.49 16.36
N VAL A 388 -1.49 -13.83 15.91
CA VAL A 388 -0.14 -13.98 16.47
C VAL A 388 0.58 -12.63 16.46
N CYS A 389 1.33 -12.37 17.52
CA CYS A 389 2.34 -11.31 17.57
C CYS A 389 3.72 -11.96 17.58
N LYS A 390 4.60 -11.53 16.68
CA LYS A 390 5.95 -12.03 16.48
C LYS A 390 6.92 -10.86 16.55
N VAL A 391 7.99 -10.98 17.33
CA VAL A 391 9.01 -9.96 17.51
C VAL A 391 10.39 -10.58 17.28
N LEU A 392 11.25 -9.87 16.55
CA LEU A 392 12.63 -10.23 16.29
C LEU A 392 13.54 -9.31 17.12
N LEU A 393 14.45 -9.92 17.87
CA LEU A 393 15.48 -9.23 18.64
C LEU A 393 16.87 -9.55 18.07
N ASP A 394 17.76 -8.56 18.00
CA ASP A 394 19.18 -8.82 17.68
C ASP A 394 19.99 -9.30 18.90
N GLU A 395 21.29 -9.54 18.70
CA GLU A 395 22.21 -9.96 19.76
C GLU A 395 22.33 -8.96 20.92
N GLN A 396 22.05 -7.66 20.67
CA GLN A 396 22.01 -6.61 21.69
C GLN A 396 20.61 -6.46 22.30
N GLN A 397 19.70 -7.39 22.02
CA GLN A 397 18.31 -7.41 22.48
C GLN A 397 17.51 -6.19 22.00
N ARG A 398 17.93 -5.53 20.92
CA ARG A 398 17.16 -4.47 20.25
C ARG A 398 16.06 -5.07 19.42
N VAL A 399 14.91 -4.41 19.41
CA VAL A 399 13.81 -4.77 18.52
C VAL A 399 14.21 -4.38 17.10
N ILE A 400 14.29 -5.38 16.21
CA ILE A 400 14.66 -5.16 14.81
C ILE A 400 13.52 -5.49 13.85
N GLY A 401 12.50 -6.19 14.31
CA GLY A 401 11.33 -6.56 13.52
C GLY A 401 10.14 -6.89 14.39
N ALA A 402 8.94 -6.59 13.93
CA ALA A 402 7.70 -7.00 14.58
C ALA A 402 6.60 -7.21 13.55
N HIS A 403 5.84 -8.30 13.72
CA HIS A 403 4.80 -8.73 12.78
C HIS A 403 3.58 -9.21 13.56
N VAL A 404 2.40 -8.76 13.14
CA VAL A 404 1.13 -9.03 13.83
C VAL A 404 0.09 -9.48 12.82
N LEU A 405 -0.58 -10.60 13.13
CA LEU A 405 -1.79 -11.06 12.49
C LEU A 405 -2.94 -10.99 13.51
N GLY A 406 -4.01 -10.30 13.17
CA GLY A 406 -5.18 -10.12 14.03
C GLY A 406 -5.55 -8.65 14.23
N ASN A 407 -6.84 -8.35 14.34
CA ASN A 407 -7.27 -6.95 14.48
C ASN A 407 -6.97 -6.39 15.88
N PRO A 408 -6.62 -5.09 16.01
CA PRO A 408 -6.36 -4.12 14.95
C PRO A 408 -4.85 -3.99 14.67
N ALA A 409 -4.23 -4.96 13.98
CA ALA A 409 -2.80 -4.96 13.64
C ALA A 409 -2.34 -3.66 13.00
N SER A 410 -3.16 -3.09 12.11
CA SER A 410 -2.87 -1.82 11.41
C SER A 410 -2.61 -0.64 12.35
N GLU A 411 -3.30 -0.61 13.50
CA GLU A 411 -3.19 0.47 14.48
C GLU A 411 -2.00 0.23 15.42
N ILE A 412 -1.87 -0.99 15.95
CA ILE A 412 -0.88 -1.26 17.01
C ILE A 412 0.55 -1.37 16.46
N ILE A 413 0.75 -1.67 15.17
CA ILE A 413 2.09 -1.83 14.58
C ILE A 413 2.97 -0.59 14.72
N THR A 414 2.35 0.59 14.85
CA THR A 414 3.02 1.88 15.06
C THR A 414 3.86 1.91 16.35
N LEU A 415 3.45 1.16 17.38
CA LEU A 415 4.20 1.01 18.64
C LEU A 415 5.53 0.31 18.39
N ALA A 416 5.52 -0.76 17.60
CA ALA A 416 6.72 -1.48 17.22
C ALA A 416 7.61 -0.65 16.28
N GLY A 417 7.01 0.06 15.33
CA GLY A 417 7.75 0.97 14.44
C GLY A 417 8.51 2.03 15.23
N THR A 418 7.88 2.60 16.26
CA THR A 418 8.51 3.56 17.17
C THR A 418 9.69 2.94 17.93
N ALA A 419 9.51 1.71 18.46
CA ALA A 419 10.58 1.01 19.17
C ALA A 419 11.80 0.71 18.27
N ILE A 420 11.55 0.28 17.03
CA ILE A 420 12.60 0.01 16.03
C ILE A 420 13.31 1.31 15.63
N GLU A 421 12.57 2.38 15.33
CA GLU A 421 13.15 3.67 14.91
C GLU A 421 14.10 4.23 16.00
N LEU A 422 13.63 4.21 17.25
CA LEU A 422 14.40 4.64 18.43
C LEU A 422 15.48 3.64 18.87
N GLY A 423 15.53 2.44 18.28
CA GLY A 423 16.53 1.41 18.61
C GLY A 423 16.40 0.85 20.03
N LEU A 424 15.18 0.74 20.54
CA LEU A 424 14.94 0.28 21.91
C LEU A 424 15.30 -1.20 22.08
N THR A 425 15.88 -1.54 23.24
CA THR A 425 15.98 -2.93 23.69
C THR A 425 14.65 -3.45 24.22
N ALA A 426 14.45 -4.77 24.22
CA ALA A 426 13.29 -5.41 24.82
C ALA A 426 13.09 -4.95 26.28
N ALA A 427 14.17 -4.86 27.06
CA ALA A 427 14.14 -4.39 28.44
C ALA A 427 13.75 -2.90 28.57
N GLN A 428 14.12 -2.04 27.61
CA GLN A 428 13.68 -0.65 27.57
C GLN A 428 12.20 -0.55 27.18
N TRP A 429 11.77 -1.31 26.17
CA TRP A 429 10.39 -1.25 25.70
C TRP A 429 9.39 -1.77 26.74
N LYS A 430 9.72 -2.85 27.48
CA LYS A 430 8.90 -3.38 28.58
C LYS A 430 8.61 -2.39 29.71
N LYS A 431 9.47 -1.36 29.89
CA LYS A 431 9.29 -0.33 30.93
C LYS A 431 8.26 0.73 30.55
N ILE A 432 7.85 0.79 29.28
CA ILE A 432 6.82 1.71 28.83
C ILE A 432 5.46 1.21 29.33
N VAL A 433 4.65 2.14 29.86
CA VAL A 433 3.30 1.84 30.35
C VAL A 433 2.33 1.84 29.18
N PHE A 434 1.64 0.71 28.99
CA PHE A 434 0.57 0.56 28.00
C PHE A 434 -0.79 0.72 28.69
N PRO A 435 -1.79 1.36 28.07
CA PRO A 435 -3.14 1.40 28.62
C PRO A 435 -3.75 0.00 28.71
N HIS A 436 -4.44 -0.31 29.82
CA HIS A 436 -5.11 -1.59 30.04
C HIS A 436 -6.64 -1.44 30.14
N PRO A 437 -7.45 -2.31 29.50
CA PRO A 437 -7.05 -3.32 28.53
C PRO A 437 -6.96 -2.74 27.10
N THR A 438 -5.83 -2.97 26.41
CA THR A 438 -5.68 -2.69 24.97
C THR A 438 -5.04 -3.87 24.24
N VAL A 439 -5.30 -3.99 22.93
CA VAL A 439 -4.68 -5.04 22.11
C VAL A 439 -3.16 -4.82 22.01
N GLY A 440 -2.71 -3.56 22.02
CA GLY A 440 -1.30 -3.19 21.93
C GLY A 440 -0.41 -3.71 23.08
N GLU A 441 -1.00 -4.07 24.24
CA GLU A 441 -0.29 -4.72 25.35
C GLU A 441 0.39 -6.02 24.91
N ILE A 442 -0.03 -6.66 23.81
CA ILE A 442 0.60 -7.88 23.30
C ILE A 442 2.10 -7.73 23.05
N PHE A 443 2.58 -6.54 22.64
CA PHE A 443 4.01 -6.29 22.47
C PHE A 443 4.79 -6.31 23.78
N ARG A 444 4.13 -5.95 24.90
CA ARG A 444 4.72 -6.06 26.23
C ARG A 444 4.67 -7.50 26.74
N GLU A 445 3.59 -8.22 26.48
CA GLU A 445 3.40 -9.61 26.93
C GLU A 445 4.27 -10.62 26.16
N VAL A 446 4.56 -10.36 24.88
CA VAL A 446 5.42 -11.25 24.07
C VAL A 446 6.87 -11.18 24.48
N LEU A 447 7.35 -10.01 24.93
CA LEU A 447 8.73 -9.83 25.37
C LEU A 447 8.90 -10.43 26.75
#